data_AF-R0J2K0-F1
#
_entry.id   AF-R0J2K0-F1
#
_cell.length_a   1.000
_cell.length_b   1.000
_cell.length_c   1.000
_cell.angle_alpha   90.00
_cell.angle_beta   90.00
_cell.angle_gamma   90.00
#
_symmetry.space_group_name_H-M   'P 1'
#
loop_
_entity.id
_entity.type
_entity.pdbx_description
1 polymer ?
#
loop_
_entity_poly.entity_id
_entity_poly.type
_entity_poly.pdbx_seq_one_letter_code
_entity_poly.pdbx_strand_id
1 'polypeptide(L)'
;MLPPPPKTYCAFGTACDSCPEGRERGLDICSWCKNMSFDELYKRAETQPDSEPIKHIINAYKQQLERDSAERIRKGWTFLCACKDPAYRSQAWRRDFNPKDSRLCGTVRHRGQLCTRCLRKAIEQECSWLEEFDGDRVRFPCAFEDARLRRRIDANWKTGPVDKYGQPDPSWEKDPRRDGRCERARFRNQLCQKCYNRMCEIRGFGRYFDSEWGILRKRYAA
;
A
#
# COMPACT_ATOMS: atom_id res chain seq x y z
N MET A 1 -25.51 14.10 3.72
CA MET A 1 -25.18 15.08 2.67
C MET A 1 -24.56 14.31 1.51
N LEU A 2 -25.20 14.34 0.33
CA LEU A 2 -24.62 13.75 -0.88
C LEU A 2 -23.42 14.60 -1.33
N PRO A 3 -22.29 13.98 -1.73
CA PRO A 3 -21.17 14.76 -2.25
C PRO A 3 -21.61 15.53 -3.50
N PRO A 4 -21.12 16.77 -3.69
CA PRO A 4 -21.47 17.57 -4.86
C PRO A 4 -21.15 16.79 -6.15
N PRO A 5 -21.96 16.94 -7.21
CA PRO A 5 -21.73 16.26 -8.47
C PRO A 5 -20.31 16.59 -8.97
N PRO A 6 -19.56 15.60 -9.49
CA PRO A 6 -18.17 15.80 -9.88
C PRO A 6 -18.09 16.82 -11.02
N LYS A 7 -17.55 18.01 -10.73
CA LYS A 7 -17.31 19.13 -11.66
C LYS A 7 -17.09 18.65 -13.08
N THR A 8 -17.92 19.08 -14.03
CA THR A 8 -17.89 18.71 -15.47
C THR A 8 -16.61 19.13 -16.20
N TYR A 9 -15.67 19.77 -15.49
CA TYR A 9 -14.44 20.32 -16.02
C TYR A 9 -13.25 19.38 -15.85
N CYS A 10 -12.38 19.33 -16.86
CA CYS A 10 -11.10 18.62 -16.82
C CYS A 10 -10.03 19.40 -17.59
N ALA A 11 -8.78 19.41 -17.12
CA ALA A 11 -7.65 19.98 -17.85
C ALA A 11 -7.49 19.39 -19.27
N PHE A 12 -7.91 18.13 -19.46
CA PHE A 12 -7.93 17.46 -20.76
C PHE A 12 -9.13 17.85 -21.66
N GLY A 13 -10.11 18.60 -21.15
CA GLY A 13 -11.28 19.03 -21.92
C GLY A 13 -11.97 17.87 -22.65
N THR A 14 -12.23 18.06 -23.96
CA THR A 14 -12.87 17.06 -24.82
C THR A 14 -12.02 15.80 -25.01
N ALA A 15 -10.70 15.87 -24.81
CA ALA A 15 -9.81 14.70 -24.80
C ALA A 15 -9.85 13.91 -23.48
N CYS A 16 -10.76 14.27 -22.57
CA CYS A 16 -11.07 13.48 -21.39
C CYS A 16 -11.92 12.26 -21.77
N ASP A 17 -11.30 11.25 -22.40
CA ASP A 17 -11.95 9.97 -22.76
C ASP A 17 -12.40 9.17 -21.53
N SER A 18 -12.04 9.63 -20.33
CA SER A 18 -12.53 9.02 -19.11
C SER A 18 -14.05 9.11 -19.05
N CYS A 19 -14.70 10.13 -19.64
CA CYS A 19 -16.15 10.33 -19.62
C CYS A 19 -16.81 10.09 -20.99
N PRO A 20 -17.93 9.32 -21.08
CA PRO A 20 -18.58 9.02 -22.36
C PRO A 20 -18.99 10.26 -23.18
N GLU A 21 -19.25 11.38 -22.50
CA GLU A 21 -19.71 12.64 -23.10
C GLU A 21 -18.59 13.69 -23.24
N GLY A 22 -17.33 13.33 -22.93
CA GLY A 22 -16.25 14.30 -22.78
C GLY A 22 -16.45 15.23 -21.57
N ARG A 23 -15.56 16.21 -21.38
CA ARG A 23 -15.67 17.23 -20.32
C ARG A 23 -15.33 18.61 -20.87
N GLU A 24 -15.93 19.65 -20.32
CA GLU A 24 -15.49 21.01 -20.62
C GLU A 24 -14.08 21.24 -20.08
N ARG A 25 -13.32 22.15 -20.71
CA ARG A 25 -11.94 22.41 -20.28
C ARG A 25 -11.92 23.10 -18.92
N GLY A 26 -11.13 22.57 -18.01
CA GLY A 26 -10.99 23.04 -16.63
C GLY A 26 -9.56 23.38 -16.23
N LEU A 27 -9.41 23.94 -15.04
CA LEU A 27 -8.11 24.27 -14.43
C LEU A 27 -7.42 23.07 -13.75
N ASP A 28 -8.15 21.97 -13.52
CA ASP A 28 -7.65 20.80 -12.81
C ASP A 28 -8.08 19.51 -13.52
N ILE A 29 -7.38 18.42 -13.27
CA ILE A 29 -7.77 17.08 -13.75
C ILE A 29 -9.00 16.57 -12.99
N CYS A 30 -9.96 16.00 -13.70
CA CYS A 30 -11.20 15.53 -13.09
C CYS A 30 -10.95 14.30 -12.18
N SER A 31 -11.92 13.96 -11.32
CA SER A 31 -11.81 12.80 -10.42
C SER A 31 -11.53 11.48 -11.15
N TRP A 32 -11.97 11.39 -12.41
CA TRP A 32 -11.77 10.22 -13.24
C TRP A 32 -10.32 10.12 -13.73
N CYS A 33 -9.80 11.20 -14.32
CA CYS A 33 -8.39 11.31 -14.71
C CYS A 33 -7.45 11.16 -13.50
N LYS A 34 -7.84 11.70 -12.33
CA LYS A 34 -7.09 11.50 -11.09
C LYS A 34 -6.87 10.01 -10.79
N ASN A 35 -7.78 9.11 -11.16
CA ASN A 35 -7.67 7.66 -10.91
C ASN A 35 -6.74 6.94 -11.88
N MET A 36 -6.35 7.56 -13.00
CA MET A 36 -5.39 6.99 -13.95
C MET A 36 -3.97 7.02 -13.42
N SER A 37 -3.09 6.23 -14.03
CA SER A 37 -1.66 6.26 -13.71
C SER A 37 -1.04 7.58 -14.14
N PHE A 38 0.03 8.00 -13.48
CA PHE A 38 0.76 9.20 -13.90
C PHE A 38 1.33 9.03 -15.31
N ASP A 39 1.85 7.85 -15.63
CA ASP A 39 2.39 7.54 -16.96
C ASP A 39 1.31 7.72 -18.05
N GLU A 40 0.09 7.23 -17.81
CA GLU A 40 -1.03 7.43 -18.74
C GLU A 40 -1.47 8.91 -18.80
N LEU A 41 -1.44 9.64 -17.68
CA LEU A 41 -1.74 11.08 -17.68
C LEU A 41 -0.72 11.87 -18.50
N TYR A 42 0.57 11.57 -18.38
CA TYR A 42 1.61 12.23 -19.18
C TYR A 42 1.51 11.87 -20.66
N LYS A 43 1.32 10.58 -20.97
CA LYS A 43 1.12 10.12 -22.35
C LYS A 43 -0.04 10.84 -23.03
N ARG A 44 -1.14 11.09 -22.30
CA ARG A 44 -2.27 11.88 -22.82
C ARG A 44 -1.95 13.36 -22.92
N ALA A 45 -1.19 13.92 -21.99
CA ALA A 45 -0.79 15.32 -22.07
C ALA A 45 0.07 15.58 -23.32
N GLU A 46 0.90 14.62 -23.73
CA GLU A 46 1.73 14.72 -24.94
C GLU A 46 0.93 14.82 -26.24
N THR A 47 -0.31 14.30 -26.27
CA THR A 47 -1.17 14.39 -27.46
C THR A 47 -1.98 15.67 -27.54
N GLN A 48 -1.88 16.55 -26.53
CA GLN A 48 -2.64 17.81 -26.47
C GLN A 48 -1.82 19.00 -26.96
N PRO A 49 -2.46 19.97 -27.65
CA PRO A 49 -1.81 21.23 -28.04
C PRO A 49 -1.19 21.99 -26.85
N ASP A 50 -1.83 21.91 -25.68
CA ASP A 50 -1.39 22.57 -24.45
C ASP A 50 -0.71 21.60 -23.49
N SER A 51 0.20 20.79 -24.03
CA SER A 51 0.90 19.74 -23.30
C SER A 51 1.59 20.22 -22.02
N GLU A 52 2.37 21.30 -22.10
CA GLU A 52 3.16 21.81 -20.96
C GLU A 52 2.30 22.31 -19.78
N PRO A 53 1.27 23.15 -19.99
CA PRO A 53 0.32 23.49 -18.93
C PRO A 53 -0.32 22.27 -18.26
N ILE A 54 -0.71 21.25 -19.05
CA ILE A 54 -1.33 20.03 -18.52
C ILE A 54 -0.31 19.22 -17.69
N LYS A 55 0.92 19.08 -18.17
CA LYS A 55 2.02 18.44 -17.43
C LYS A 55 2.28 19.14 -16.09
N HIS A 56 2.22 20.47 -16.05
CA HIS A 56 2.33 21.23 -14.80
C HIS A 56 1.21 20.89 -13.80
N ILE A 57 -0.03 20.76 -14.26
CA ILE A 57 -1.17 20.35 -13.41
C ILE A 57 -0.97 18.92 -12.90
N ILE A 58 -0.51 17.99 -13.74
CA ILE A 58 -0.20 16.61 -13.35
C ILE A 58 0.90 16.58 -12.29
N ASN A 59 1.96 17.37 -12.47
CA ASN A 59 3.07 17.50 -11.53
C ASN A 59 2.60 18.05 -10.18
N ALA A 60 1.76 19.09 -10.18
CA ALA A 60 1.20 19.66 -8.95
C ALA A 60 0.34 18.64 -8.18
N TYR A 61 -0.50 17.88 -8.90
CA TYR A 61 -1.28 16.79 -8.29
C TYR A 61 -0.40 15.68 -7.71
N LYS A 62 0.68 15.31 -8.41
CA LYS A 62 1.66 14.34 -7.93
C LYS A 62 2.32 14.78 -6.63
N GLN A 63 2.83 16.00 -6.59
CA GLN A 63 3.43 16.58 -5.39
C GLN A 63 2.43 16.67 -4.24
N GLN A 64 1.16 16.96 -4.52
CA GLN A 64 0.11 16.93 -3.49
C GLN A 64 -0.03 15.54 -2.87
N LEU A 65 -0.09 14.47 -3.67
CA LEU A 65 -0.18 13.11 -3.15
C LEU A 65 1.07 12.68 -2.36
N GLU A 66 2.25 13.14 -2.76
CA GLU A 66 3.50 12.91 -2.01
C GLU A 66 3.46 13.57 -0.64
N ARG A 67 3.01 14.83 -0.55
CA ARG A 67 2.81 15.54 0.73
C ARG A 67 1.76 14.85 1.60
N ASP A 68 0.61 14.48 1.03
CA ASP A 68 -0.47 13.81 1.76
C ASP A 68 -0.01 12.45 2.31
N SER A 69 0.75 11.68 1.52
CA SER A 69 1.30 10.38 1.93
C SER A 69 2.30 10.55 3.08
N ALA A 70 3.25 11.48 2.95
CA ALA A 70 4.25 11.77 3.98
C ALA A 70 3.59 12.24 5.29
N GLU A 71 2.58 13.11 5.22
CA GLU A 71 1.87 13.57 6.40
C GLU A 71 1.10 12.44 7.10
N ARG A 72 0.39 11.59 6.34
CA ARG A 72 -0.32 10.44 6.88
C ARG A 72 0.62 9.47 7.60
N ILE A 73 1.79 9.20 7.01
CA ILE A 73 2.83 8.36 7.63
C ILE A 73 3.31 9.00 8.93
N ARG A 74 3.70 10.29 8.90
CA ARG A 74 4.21 11.02 10.07
C ARG A 74 3.19 11.06 11.22
N LYS A 75 1.90 11.23 10.92
CA LYS A 75 0.83 11.31 11.90
C LYS A 75 0.23 9.96 12.31
N GLY A 76 0.69 8.86 11.72
CA GLY A 76 0.15 7.53 11.98
C GLY A 76 -1.32 7.36 11.57
N TRP A 77 -1.78 8.12 10.58
CA TRP A 77 -3.13 8.04 10.04
C TRP A 77 -3.29 6.84 9.10
N THR A 78 -4.53 6.60 8.66
CA THR A 78 -4.78 5.64 7.58
C THR A 78 -4.03 6.03 6.31
N PHE A 79 -3.53 5.03 5.59
CA PHE A 79 -2.71 5.22 4.40
C PHE A 79 -3.57 5.49 3.16
N LEU A 80 -2.95 6.03 2.12
CA LEU A 80 -3.58 6.12 0.81
C LEU A 80 -3.76 4.72 0.21
N CYS A 81 -4.86 4.52 -0.52
CA CYS A 81 -5.00 3.38 -1.42
C CYS A 81 -3.78 3.26 -2.33
N ALA A 82 -3.30 2.05 -2.62
CA ALA A 82 -2.16 1.81 -3.49
C ALA A 82 -2.32 2.44 -4.89
N CYS A 83 -3.56 2.60 -5.39
CA CYS A 83 -3.83 3.34 -6.61
C CYS A 83 -3.37 4.82 -6.56
N LYS A 84 -3.28 5.40 -5.37
CA LYS A 84 -2.95 6.81 -5.13
C LYS A 84 -1.67 7.00 -4.34
N ASP A 85 -1.13 5.96 -3.72
CA ASP A 85 0.12 6.03 -3.01
C ASP A 85 1.27 6.21 -4.03
N PRO A 86 2.01 7.35 -3.99
CA PRO A 86 3.10 7.62 -4.92
C PRO A 86 4.19 6.55 -4.94
N ALA A 87 4.33 5.75 -3.88
CA ALA A 87 5.29 4.66 -3.81
C ALA A 87 5.02 3.53 -4.81
N TYR A 88 3.78 3.41 -5.30
CA TYR A 88 3.38 2.39 -6.27
C TYR A 88 3.28 2.94 -7.69
N ARG A 89 3.65 4.21 -7.93
CA ARG A 89 3.48 4.88 -9.23
C ARG A 89 4.19 4.19 -10.38
N SER A 90 5.34 3.57 -10.11
CA SER A 90 6.20 2.92 -11.12
C SER A 90 5.91 1.43 -11.27
N GLN A 91 4.95 0.88 -10.53
CA GLN A 91 4.59 -0.53 -10.62
C GLN A 91 3.85 -0.79 -11.93
N ALA A 92 4.18 -1.89 -12.61
CA ALA A 92 3.59 -2.24 -13.90
C ALA A 92 2.05 -2.31 -13.83
N TRP A 93 1.50 -3.05 -12.85
CA TRP A 93 0.06 -3.14 -12.62
C TRP A 93 -0.62 -1.77 -12.48
N ARG A 94 0.10 -0.79 -11.91
CA ARG A 94 -0.45 0.53 -11.68
C ARG A 94 -0.60 1.31 -12.97
N ARG A 95 0.30 1.10 -13.95
CA ARG A 95 0.24 1.72 -15.28
C ARG A 95 -1.05 1.32 -15.99
N ASP A 96 -1.39 0.04 -15.89
CA ASP A 96 -2.47 -0.58 -16.66
C ASP A 96 -3.83 -0.51 -15.95
N PHE A 97 -3.84 -0.36 -14.62
CA PHE A 97 -5.09 -0.31 -13.86
C PHE A 97 -5.72 1.08 -13.79
N ASN A 98 -6.98 1.15 -14.22
CA ASN A 98 -7.89 2.26 -13.95
C ASN A 98 -9.23 1.71 -13.41
N PRO A 99 -9.72 2.15 -12.25
CA PRO A 99 -11.03 1.77 -11.72
C PRO A 99 -12.24 2.07 -12.63
N LYS A 100 -12.07 2.91 -13.67
CA LYS A 100 -13.12 3.31 -14.63
C LYS A 100 -14.39 3.84 -13.96
N ASP A 101 -14.25 4.56 -12.84
CA ASP A 101 -15.33 5.39 -12.28
C ASP A 101 -14.81 6.71 -11.68
N SER A 102 -15.73 7.66 -11.45
CA SER A 102 -15.44 9.02 -10.94
C SER A 102 -15.28 9.13 -9.43
N ARG A 103 -15.52 8.06 -8.67
CA ARG A 103 -15.38 8.08 -7.21
C ARG A 103 -13.89 8.20 -6.87
N LEU A 104 -13.59 8.92 -5.79
CA LEU A 104 -12.21 9.02 -5.30
C LEU A 104 -11.80 7.74 -4.56
N CYS A 105 -10.50 7.48 -4.48
CA CYS A 105 -10.00 6.37 -3.67
C CYS A 105 -10.18 6.68 -2.18
N GLY A 106 -10.56 5.66 -1.41
CA GLY A 106 -10.57 5.74 0.04
C GLY A 106 -9.18 5.57 0.65
N THR A 107 -9.11 5.64 1.97
CA THR A 107 -7.92 5.29 2.75
C THR A 107 -7.93 3.81 3.12
N VAL A 108 -6.77 3.27 3.46
CA VAL A 108 -6.59 1.88 3.83
C VAL A 108 -5.85 1.76 5.16
N ARG A 109 -6.07 0.64 5.84
CA ARG A 109 -5.46 0.38 7.15
C ARG A 109 -3.96 0.10 7.03
N HIS A 110 -3.55 -0.55 5.95
CA HIS A 110 -2.14 -0.90 5.71
C HIS A 110 -1.67 -0.30 4.38
N ARG A 111 -0.49 0.32 4.40
CA ARG A 111 0.17 0.84 3.20
C ARG A 111 0.18 -0.22 2.10
N GLY A 112 -0.08 0.15 0.86
CA GLY A 112 -0.06 -0.76 -0.29
C GLY A 112 -1.27 -1.67 -0.46
N GLN A 113 -2.36 -1.43 0.27
CA GLN A 113 -3.65 -2.07 -0.01
C GLN A 113 -4.45 -1.25 -1.03
N LEU A 114 -5.31 -1.92 -1.80
CA LEU A 114 -6.43 -1.24 -2.44
C LEU A 114 -7.51 -0.94 -1.41
N CYS A 115 -8.14 0.22 -1.52
CA CYS A 115 -9.40 0.44 -0.82
C CYS A 115 -10.48 -0.51 -1.35
N THR A 116 -11.51 -0.80 -0.56
CA THR A 116 -12.59 -1.76 -0.90
C THR A 116 -13.17 -1.53 -2.29
N ARG A 117 -13.36 -0.25 -2.69
CA ARG A 117 -13.81 0.09 -4.04
C ARG A 117 -12.82 -0.36 -5.11
N CYS A 118 -11.56 0.02 -5.00
CA CYS A 118 -10.57 -0.28 -6.03
C CYS A 118 -10.30 -1.79 -6.12
N LEU A 119 -10.35 -2.51 -4.99
CA LEU A 119 -10.29 -3.96 -4.97
C LEU A 119 -11.45 -4.55 -5.77
N ARG A 120 -12.68 -4.15 -5.47
CA ARG A 120 -13.85 -4.60 -6.22
C ARG A 120 -13.74 -4.29 -7.71
N LYS A 121 -13.25 -3.10 -8.08
CA LYS A 121 -13.02 -2.71 -9.47
C LYS A 121 -11.93 -3.51 -10.18
N ALA A 122 -10.90 -3.93 -9.47
CA ALA A 122 -9.88 -4.80 -10.03
C ALA A 122 -10.44 -6.22 -10.27
N ILE A 123 -11.28 -6.72 -9.35
CA ILE A 123 -11.95 -8.02 -9.47
C ILE A 123 -12.93 -7.99 -10.64
N GLU A 124 -13.78 -6.96 -10.73
CA GLU A 124 -14.71 -6.74 -11.86
C GLU A 124 -14.00 -6.64 -13.23
N GLN A 125 -12.71 -6.27 -13.24
CA GLN A 125 -11.89 -6.14 -14.44
C GLN A 125 -10.98 -7.35 -14.68
N GLU A 126 -11.14 -8.43 -13.89
CA GLU A 126 -10.36 -9.67 -14.01
C GLU A 126 -8.84 -9.41 -14.10
N CYS A 127 -8.38 -8.44 -13.30
CA CYS A 127 -6.99 -8.02 -13.31
C CYS A 127 -6.07 -9.16 -12.84
N SER A 128 -5.27 -9.75 -13.72
CA SER A 128 -4.40 -10.89 -13.40
C SER A 128 -3.34 -10.57 -12.33
N TRP A 129 -2.85 -9.32 -12.31
CA TRP A 129 -1.96 -8.82 -11.26
C TRP A 129 -2.63 -8.77 -9.89
N LEU A 130 -3.95 -8.99 -9.81
CA LEU A 130 -4.57 -9.26 -8.52
C LEU A 130 -3.89 -10.42 -7.84
N GLU A 131 -3.39 -11.49 -8.45
CA GLU A 131 -2.68 -12.51 -7.65
C GLU A 131 -1.41 -11.98 -6.94
N GLU A 132 -0.81 -10.91 -7.47
CA GLU A 132 0.33 -10.19 -6.86
C GLU A 132 -0.14 -9.13 -5.85
N PHE A 133 -1.37 -8.65 -6.01
CA PHE A 133 -1.96 -7.53 -5.29
C PHE A 133 -2.97 -7.99 -4.22
N ASP A 134 -3.53 -9.18 -4.43
CA ASP A 134 -4.52 -9.87 -3.65
C ASP A 134 -3.80 -10.27 -2.38
N GLY A 135 -4.32 -9.65 -1.34
CA GLY A 135 -3.92 -9.84 0.02
C GLY A 135 -4.60 -11.09 0.57
N ASP A 136 -4.83 -12.11 -0.25
CA ASP A 136 -5.29 -13.45 0.10
C ASP A 136 -4.18 -14.29 0.75
N ARG A 137 -3.01 -13.68 1.00
CA ARG A 137 -2.13 -14.05 2.12
C ARG A 137 -2.11 -13.02 3.24
N VAL A 138 -3.28 -12.51 3.63
CA VAL A 138 -3.69 -11.99 4.95
C VAL A 138 -2.52 -11.40 5.76
N ARG A 139 -2.49 -10.08 5.96
CA ARG A 139 -1.63 -9.38 6.95
C ARG A 139 -0.18 -9.15 6.47
N PHE A 140 0.08 -7.87 6.18
CA PHE A 140 1.41 -7.28 6.32
C PHE A 140 1.46 -6.26 7.48
N PRO A 141 1.23 -6.66 8.73
CA PRO A 141 2.20 -6.37 9.74
C PRO A 141 3.34 -7.42 9.62
N CYS A 142 4.53 -7.06 10.11
CA CYS A 142 5.57 -8.01 10.51
C CYS A 142 5.02 -9.40 10.87
N ALA A 143 5.66 -10.50 10.45
CA ALA A 143 5.23 -11.88 10.77
C ALA A 143 4.83 -12.10 12.24
N PHE A 144 5.46 -11.33 13.13
CA PHE A 144 5.15 -11.21 14.55
C PHE A 144 3.66 -10.93 14.86
N GLU A 145 3.05 -9.99 14.16
CA GLU A 145 1.66 -9.53 14.35
C GLU A 145 0.65 -10.23 13.43
N ASP A 146 1.12 -11.18 12.61
CA ASP A 146 0.22 -12.02 11.85
C ASP A 146 -0.51 -12.99 12.80
N ALA A 147 -1.83 -12.81 12.98
CA ALA A 147 -2.59 -13.69 13.88
C ALA A 147 -2.84 -15.09 13.32
N ARG A 148 -2.62 -15.34 12.02
CA ARG A 148 -2.61 -16.71 11.48
C ARG A 148 -1.39 -17.50 11.94
N LEU A 149 -0.31 -16.79 12.26
CA LEU A 149 0.91 -17.33 12.84
C LEU A 149 0.85 -17.34 14.39
N ARG A 150 -0.33 -17.16 15.00
CA ARG A 150 -0.56 -17.32 16.45
C ARG A 150 -1.13 -18.71 16.80
N ARG A 151 -0.79 -19.74 16.02
CA ARG A 151 -1.20 -21.12 16.35
C ARG A 151 -0.36 -21.59 17.54
N ARG A 152 -0.91 -22.50 18.36
CA ARG A 152 -0.18 -23.08 19.50
C ARG A 152 1.13 -23.76 19.07
N ILE A 153 1.18 -24.33 17.87
CA ILE A 153 2.39 -24.95 17.28
C ILE A 153 3.47 -23.92 16.89
N ASP A 154 3.06 -22.69 16.58
CA ASP A 154 3.93 -21.60 16.16
C ASP A 154 4.31 -20.68 17.33
N ALA A 155 3.74 -20.93 18.52
CA ALA A 155 3.97 -20.12 19.70
C ALA A 155 5.46 -20.10 20.09
N ASN A 156 6.21 -21.19 19.87
CA ASN A 156 7.59 -21.34 20.33
C ASN A 156 8.57 -20.26 19.84
N TRP A 157 8.40 -19.73 18.63
CA TRP A 157 9.25 -18.63 18.15
C TRP A 157 8.72 -17.26 18.58
N LYS A 158 7.44 -17.18 18.93
CA LYS A 158 6.74 -16.03 19.51
C LYS A 158 6.63 -16.11 21.04
N THR A 159 7.39 -16.94 21.74
CA THR A 159 7.50 -16.86 23.22
C THR A 159 8.85 -16.31 23.64
N GLY A 160 9.72 -16.00 22.68
CA GLY A 160 11.07 -15.53 22.94
C GLY A 160 11.94 -16.56 23.66
N PRO A 161 13.14 -16.16 24.12
CA PRO A 161 13.97 -16.99 24.97
C PRO A 161 13.29 -17.24 26.32
N VAL A 162 13.47 -18.46 26.83
CA VAL A 162 13.09 -18.82 28.20
C VAL A 162 14.30 -18.68 29.12
N ASP A 163 14.04 -18.30 30.37
CA ASP A 163 15.06 -18.27 31.40
C ASP A 163 15.49 -19.69 31.83
N LYS A 164 16.42 -19.77 32.78
CA LYS A 164 16.91 -21.03 33.37
C LYS A 164 15.82 -21.87 34.07
N TYR A 165 14.64 -21.30 34.31
CA TYR A 165 13.49 -21.95 34.93
C TYR A 165 12.39 -22.28 33.91
N GLY A 166 12.66 -22.08 32.61
CA GLY A 166 11.72 -22.34 31.53
C GLY A 166 10.62 -21.29 31.38
N GLN A 167 10.74 -20.15 32.06
CA GLN A 167 9.77 -19.06 31.97
C GLN A 167 10.12 -18.11 30.82
N PRO A 168 9.15 -17.74 29.95
CA PRO A 168 9.36 -16.74 28.92
C PRO A 168 9.77 -15.40 29.54
N ASP A 169 10.78 -14.73 28.98
CA ASP A 169 11.19 -13.41 29.46
C ASP A 169 10.05 -12.37 29.27
N PRO A 170 9.37 -11.89 30.33
CA PRO A 170 8.19 -11.04 30.17
C PRO A 170 8.45 -9.71 29.45
N SER A 171 9.73 -9.33 29.27
CA SER A 171 10.16 -8.14 28.52
C SER A 171 10.54 -8.42 27.06
N TRP A 172 10.60 -9.68 26.62
CA TRP A 172 11.05 -10.05 25.28
C TRP A 172 10.15 -9.47 24.15
N GLU A 173 8.84 -9.31 24.41
CA GLU A 173 7.93 -8.64 23.48
C GLU A 173 7.92 -7.10 23.63
N LYS A 174 8.39 -6.57 24.76
CA LYS A 174 8.02 -5.25 25.25
C LYS A 174 9.22 -4.42 25.73
N ASP A 175 9.85 -3.75 24.78
CA ASP A 175 10.19 -2.33 24.98
C ASP A 175 9.65 -1.46 23.81
N PRO A 176 8.41 -0.94 23.92
CA PRO A 176 7.85 -0.02 22.95
C PRO A 176 8.61 1.31 22.80
N ARG A 177 9.46 1.68 23.77
CA ARG A 177 10.21 2.96 23.81
C ARG A 177 11.55 2.88 23.08
N ARG A 178 12.13 1.68 22.94
CA ARG A 178 13.36 1.44 22.15
C ARG A 178 13.09 1.14 20.68
N ASP A 179 12.03 0.39 20.35
CA ASP A 179 11.88 -0.21 19.01
C ASP A 179 10.61 0.17 18.23
N GLY A 180 9.64 0.85 18.86
CA GLY A 180 8.40 1.27 18.21
C GLY A 180 7.41 0.15 17.85
N ARG A 181 6.34 0.50 17.12
CA ARG A 181 5.31 -0.45 16.64
C ARG A 181 5.81 -1.25 15.43
N CYS A 182 5.32 -2.49 15.28
CA CYS A 182 5.58 -3.33 14.10
C CYS A 182 5.22 -2.59 12.80
N GLU A 183 6.12 -2.67 11.82
CA GLU A 183 5.94 -2.09 10.49
C GLU A 183 5.55 -3.14 9.46
N ARG A 184 5.31 -2.69 8.22
CA ARG A 184 5.09 -3.58 7.07
C ARG A 184 6.41 -4.24 6.68
N ALA A 185 6.40 -5.56 6.59
CA ALA A 185 7.49 -6.30 5.95
C ALA A 185 7.36 -6.24 4.42
N ARG A 186 8.46 -6.51 3.69
CA ARG A 186 8.48 -6.49 2.22
C ARG A 186 7.97 -7.81 1.63
N PHE A 187 8.24 -8.92 2.32
CA PHE A 187 7.97 -10.27 1.83
C PHE A 187 7.07 -11.09 2.77
N ARG A 188 6.42 -12.12 2.22
CA ARG A 188 5.54 -13.01 2.99
C ARG A 188 6.30 -13.66 4.15
N ASN A 189 5.68 -13.72 5.31
CA ASN A 189 6.24 -14.28 6.54
C ASN A 189 7.57 -13.64 6.96
N GLN A 190 7.85 -12.43 6.48
CA GLN A 190 9.03 -11.69 6.85
C GLN A 190 8.76 -10.84 8.09
N LEU A 191 9.77 -10.73 8.94
CA LEU A 191 9.81 -9.72 9.99
C LEU A 191 9.97 -8.33 9.35
N CYS A 192 9.33 -7.30 9.91
CA CYS A 192 9.72 -5.93 9.57
C CYS A 192 11.12 -5.63 10.12
N GLN A 193 11.82 -4.60 9.63
CA GLN A 193 13.19 -4.31 10.04
C GLN A 193 13.35 -4.20 11.56
N LYS A 194 12.41 -3.55 12.24
CA LYS A 194 12.38 -3.44 13.70
C LYS A 194 12.26 -4.80 14.40
N CYS A 195 11.34 -5.64 13.93
CA CYS A 195 11.20 -7.01 14.43
C CYS A 195 12.42 -7.88 14.12
N TYR A 196 13.04 -7.70 12.95
CA TYR A 196 14.22 -8.43 12.53
C TYR A 196 15.39 -8.12 13.46
N ASN A 197 15.68 -6.84 13.68
CA ASN A 197 16.73 -6.40 14.60
C ASN A 197 16.52 -6.98 16.00
N ARG A 198 15.28 -6.89 16.52
CA ARG A 198 14.91 -7.50 17.81
C ARG A 198 15.15 -9.00 17.86
N MET A 199 14.81 -9.72 16.80
CA MET A 199 14.90 -11.19 16.75
C MET A 199 16.33 -11.67 16.52
N CYS A 200 17.19 -10.91 15.83
CA CYS A 200 18.60 -11.25 15.61
C CYS A 200 19.41 -11.34 16.90
N GLU A 201 19.02 -10.61 17.94
CA GLU A 201 19.66 -10.62 19.25
C GLU A 201 19.32 -11.89 20.07
N ILE A 202 18.37 -12.70 19.61
CA ILE A 202 17.91 -13.90 20.31
C ILE A 202 18.70 -15.14 19.86
N ARG A 203 19.13 -15.95 20.84
CA ARG A 203 19.73 -17.26 20.61
C ARG A 203 18.73 -18.18 19.92
N GLY A 204 19.06 -18.62 18.69
CA GLY A 204 18.19 -19.50 17.89
C GLY A 204 17.37 -18.78 16.81
N PHE A 205 17.59 -17.49 16.57
CA PHE A 205 17.01 -16.75 15.43
C PHE A 205 17.05 -17.53 14.11
N GLY A 206 18.24 -17.99 13.73
CA GLY A 206 18.48 -18.74 12.47
C GLY A 206 17.74 -20.08 12.37
N ARG A 207 17.20 -20.58 13.50
CA ARG A 207 16.35 -21.77 13.53
C ARG A 207 14.99 -21.47 12.90
N TYR A 208 14.41 -20.30 13.17
CA TYR A 208 13.04 -19.95 12.79
C TYR A 208 13.01 -19.11 11.52
N PHE A 209 13.89 -18.13 11.43
CA PHE A 209 14.00 -17.21 10.31
C PHE A 209 15.30 -17.47 9.56
N ASP A 210 15.35 -17.10 8.28
CA ASP A 210 16.62 -17.00 7.60
C ASP A 210 17.39 -15.76 8.08
N SER A 211 18.72 -15.87 8.09
CA SER A 211 19.59 -14.82 8.63
C SER A 211 19.76 -13.63 7.69
N GLU A 212 19.41 -13.75 6.42
CA GLU A 212 19.69 -12.75 5.38
C GLU A 212 18.53 -11.75 5.25
N TRP A 213 17.30 -12.25 5.31
CA TRP A 213 16.08 -11.49 5.03
C TRP A 213 15.05 -11.54 6.14
N GLY A 214 15.23 -12.39 7.16
CA GLY A 214 14.27 -12.48 8.27
C GLY A 214 12.92 -13.08 7.86
N ILE A 215 12.92 -13.97 6.87
CA ILE A 215 11.76 -14.72 6.37
C ILE A 215 11.60 -16.00 7.19
N LEU A 216 10.40 -16.21 7.69
CA LEU A 216 10.05 -17.40 8.44
C LEU A 216 10.22 -18.65 7.55
N ARG A 217 11.02 -19.60 8.01
CA ARG A 217 11.30 -20.84 7.27
C ARG A 217 10.03 -21.64 7.05
N LYS A 218 9.92 -22.31 5.89
CA LYS A 218 8.70 -23.01 5.42
C LYS A 218 8.03 -23.89 6.47
N ARG A 219 8.82 -24.61 7.30
CA ARG A 219 8.31 -25.50 8.36
C ARG A 219 7.48 -24.80 9.45
N TYR A 220 7.58 -23.47 9.56
CA TYR A 220 6.84 -22.64 10.51
C TYR A 220 5.86 -21.69 9.81
N ALA A 221 5.78 -21.73 8.48
CA ALA A 221 4.99 -20.83 7.65
C ALA A 221 3.72 -21.49 7.07
N ALA A 222 3.45 -22.74 7.46
CA ALA A 222 2.27 -23.51 7.10
C ALA A 222 1.06 -23.08 7.91
#